data_AF-A0A258QJF7-F1
#
_entry.id   AF-A0A258QJF7-F1
#
_cell.length_a   1.000
_cell.length_b   1.000
_cell.length_c   1.000
_cell.angle_alpha   90.00
_cell.angle_beta   90.00
_cell.angle_gamma   90.00
#
_symmetry.space_group_name_H-M   'P 1'
#
loop_
_entity.id
_entity.type
_entity.pdbx_description
1 polymer ?
#
loop_
_entity_poly.entity_id
_entity_poly.type
_entity_poly.pdbx_seq_one_letter_code
_entity_poly.pdbx_strand_id
1 'polypeptide(L)' 'MENHHFAHLFEQYHTLNNEIEQAEKNDLPISDEHAETLKKQRLELKDQLYAILIAA' A
#
# COMPACT_ATOMS: atom_id res chain seq x y z
N MET A 1 -16.84 -6.26 13.02
CA MET A 1 -15.51 -6.86 12.76
C MET A 1 -14.91 -6.35 11.45
N GLU A 2 -15.69 -6.18 10.38
CA GLU A 2 -15.18 -5.65 9.08
C GLU A 2 -14.49 -4.28 9.16
N ASN A 3 -14.99 -3.34 9.98
CA ASN A 3 -14.37 -2.02 10.14
C ASN A 3 -12.94 -2.06 10.71
N HIS A 4 -12.63 -3.02 11.60
CA HIS A 4 -11.27 -3.15 12.14
C HIS A 4 -10.30 -3.73 11.13
N HIS A 5 -10.76 -4.68 10.31
CA HIS A 5 -9.93 -5.27 9.26
C HIS A 5 -9.65 -4.26 8.15
N PHE A 6 -10.68 -3.52 7.71
CA PHE A 6 -10.52 -2.43 6.75
C PHE A 6 -9.57 -1.35 7.27
N ALA A 7 -9.74 -0.88 8.51
CA ALA A 7 -8.88 0.15 9.09
C ALA A 7 -7.42 -0.28 9.11
N HIS A 8 -7.14 -1.53 9.47
CA HIS A 8 -5.77 -2.04 9.49
C HIS A 8 -5.14 -2.11 8.10
N LEU A 9 -5.85 -2.64 7.10
CA LEU A 9 -5.38 -2.68 5.72
C LEU A 9 -5.19 -1.27 5.15
N PHE A 10 -6.05 -0.34 5.52
CA PHE A 10 -5.97 1.04 5.08
C PHE A 10 -4.75 1.76 5.69
N GLU A 11 -4.45 1.54 6.97
CA GLU A 11 -3.22 2.05 7.60
C GLU A 11 -1.96 1.49 6.94
N GLN A 12 -1.93 0.19 6.63
CA GLN A 12 -0.81 -0.44 5.93
C GLN A 12 -0.63 0.17 4.53
N TYR A 13 -1.73 0.30 3.77
CA TYR A 13 -1.72 0.95 2.46
C TYR A 13 -1.21 2.39 2.54
N HIS A 14 -1.69 3.16 3.51
CA HIS A 14 -1.31 4.56 3.67
C HIS A 14 0.18 4.70 4.02
N THR A 15 0.68 3.86 4.91
CA THR A 15 2.10 3.85 5.30
C THR A 15 2.99 3.53 4.10
N LEU A 16 2.66 2.47 3.35
CA LEU A 16 3.42 2.06 2.16
C LEU A 16 3.38 3.11 1.05
N ASN A 17 2.21 3.75 0.83
CA ASN A 17 2.10 4.82 -0.16
C ASN A 17 2.98 6.02 0.21
N ASN A 18 3.01 6.40 1.49
CA ASN A 18 3.89 7.47 1.98
C ASN A 18 5.37 7.13 1.80
N GLU A 19 5.76 5.86 2.04
CA GLU A 19 7.13 5.40 1.82
C GLU A 19 7.54 5.52 0.34
N ILE A 20 6.69 5.07 -0.58
CA ILE A 20 6.91 5.21 -2.03
C ILE A 20 7.01 6.68 -2.42
N GLU A 21 6.09 7.52 -1.96
CA GLU A 21 6.12 8.96 -2.25
C GLU A 21 7.38 9.65 -1.71
N GLN A 22 7.84 9.27 -0.52
CA GLN A 22 9.08 9.80 0.04
C GLN A 22 10.29 9.31 -0.74
N ALA A 23 10.28 8.06 -1.19
CA ALA A 23 11.35 7.52 -2.02
C ALA A 23 11.46 8.26 -3.36
N GLU A 24 10.32 8.54 -3.99
CA GLU A 24 10.23 9.31 -5.24
C GLU A 24 10.60 10.79 -5.05
N LYS A 25 10.15 11.43 -3.97
CA LYS A 25 10.39 12.87 -3.72
C LYS A 25 11.83 13.19 -3.31
N ASN A 26 12.48 12.30 -2.58
CA ASN A 26 13.81 12.54 -2.03
C ASN A 26 14.95 11.99 -2.91
N ASP A 27 14.64 11.52 -4.13
CA ASP A 27 15.59 10.77 -4.97
C ASP A 27 16.32 9.69 -4.16
N LEU A 28 15.59 9.03 -3.24
CA LEU A 28 16.20 7.98 -2.45
C LEU A 28 16.62 6.88 -3.42
N PRO A 29 17.88 6.40 -3.34
CA PRO A 29 18.36 5.34 -4.20
C PRO A 29 17.74 4.01 -3.75
N ILE A 30 16.45 3.85 -3.96
CA ILE A 30 15.79 2.56 -3.92
C ILE A 30 16.19 1.81 -5.19
N SER A 31 16.58 0.55 -5.05
CA SER A 31 16.85 -0.27 -6.23
C SER A 31 15.55 -0.48 -7.02
N ASP A 32 15.66 -0.70 -8.32
CA ASP A 32 14.50 -1.04 -9.16
C ASP A 32 13.73 -2.25 -8.61
N GLU A 33 14.43 -3.25 -8.08
CA GLU A 33 13.83 -4.43 -7.44
C GLU A 33 13.01 -4.07 -6.19
N HIS A 34 13.52 -3.15 -5.36
CA HIS A 34 12.82 -2.69 -4.18
C HIS A 34 11.59 -1.84 -4.56
N ALA A 35 11.75 -0.93 -5.53
CA ALA A 35 10.64 -0.14 -6.07
C ALA A 35 9.51 -1.03 -6.62
N GLU A 36 9.86 -2.07 -7.39
CA GLU A 36 8.88 -3.03 -7.92
C GLU A 36 8.21 -3.85 -6.81
N THR A 37 8.94 -4.17 -5.74
CA THR A 37 8.37 -4.85 -4.56
C THR A 37 7.34 -3.96 -3.87
N LEU A 38 7.67 -2.70 -3.60
CA LEU A 38 6.76 -1.75 -2.96
C LEU A 38 5.49 -1.51 -3.81
N LYS A 39 5.65 -1.40 -5.14
CA LYS A 39 4.51 -1.26 -6.06
C LYS A 39 3.59 -2.48 -6.03
N LYS A 40 4.13 -3.70 -6.00
CA LYS A 40 3.35 -4.95 -5.90
C LYS A 40 2.59 -5.02 -4.58
N GLN A 41 3.23 -4.70 -3.47
CA GLN A 41 2.58 -4.66 -2.15
C GLN A 41 1.45 -3.62 -2.12
N ARG A 42 1.66 -2.44 -2.73
CA ARG A 42 0.61 -1.40 -2.83
C ARG A 42 -0.58 -1.88 -3.65
N LEU A 43 -0.33 -2.60 -4.75
CA LEU A 43 -1.39 -3.17 -5.58
C LEU A 43 -2.20 -4.21 -4.79
N GLU A 44 -1.52 -5.12 -4.10
CA GLU A 44 -2.19 -6.17 -3.30
C GLU A 44 -3.08 -5.58 -2.20
N LEU A 45 -2.58 -4.58 -1.46
CA LEU A 45 -3.36 -3.90 -0.43
C LEU A 45 -4.59 -3.20 -1.02
N LYS A 46 -4.45 -2.58 -2.19
CA LYS A 46 -5.57 -1.95 -2.89
C LYS A 46 -6.61 -2.99 -3.32
N ASP A 47 -6.18 -4.15 -3.81
CA ASP A 47 -7.09 -5.23 -4.21
C ASP A 47 -7.86 -5.79 -3.01
N GLN A 48 -7.20 -5.97 -1.85
CA GLN A 48 -7.84 -6.40 -0.61
C GLN A 48 -8.84 -5.36 -0.09
N LEU A 49 -8.46 -4.08 -0.07
CA LEU A 49 -9.36 -2.98 0.31
C LEU A 49 -10.58 -2.91 -0.61
N TYR A 50 -10.37 -3.05 -1.93
CA TYR A 50 -11.45 -3.07 -2.91
C TYR A 50 -12.38 -4.27 -2.72
N ALA A 51 -11.84 -5.46 -2.46
CA ALA A 51 -12.64 -6.64 -2.19
C ALA A 51 -13.57 -6.45 -0.97
N ILE A 52 -13.08 -5.81 0.09
CA ILE A 52 -13.89 -5.48 1.27
C ILE A 52 -14.99 -4.48 0.91
N LEU A 53 -14.68 -3.45 0.12
CA LEU A 53 -15.67 -2.44 -0.30
C LEU A 53 -16.76 -3.02 -1.20
N ILE A 54 -16.47 -4.06 -1.99
CA ILE A 54 -17.44 -4.73 -2.85
C ILE A 54 -18.23 -5.80 -2.11
N ALA A 55 -17.67 -6.39 -1.06
CA ALA A 55 -18.35 -7.38 -0.22
C ALA A 55 -19.34 -6.75 0.78
N ALA A 56 -19.21 -5.46 1.06
CA ALA A 56 -20.10 -4.65 1.90
C ALA A 56 -21.37 -4.22 1.14
#